data_AF-A0A8X6QCS1-F1
#
_entry.id   AF-A0A8X6QCS1-F1
#
_cell.length_a   1.000
_cell.length_b   1.000
_cell.length_c   1.000
_cell.angle_alpha   90.00
_cell.angle_beta   90.00
_cell.angle_gamma   90.00
#
_symmetry.space_group_name_H-M   'P 1'
#
loop_
_entity.id
_entity.type
_entity.pdbx_description
1 polymer ?
#
loop_
_entity_poly.entity_id
_entity_poly.type
_entity_poly.pdbx_seq_one_letter_code
_entity_poly.pdbx_strand_id
1 'polypeptide(L)'
;SYTHRKHLLRKGVFPYSYFDSFIKLEEKKLPSKSVFFNNITNESISDEEYRFAKFIYNKFKCQSLKDYLRLYLDTDVVLLAEVFENFRALSMNYFELDPVRFYTTPSLTWSAGIKTTNVTLELLSDIDMYLMLESGIRG
;
A
#
# COMPACT_ATOMS: atom_id res chain seq x y z
N SER A 1 26.77 -3.74 3.90
CA SER A 1 25.38 -3.74 4.42
C SER A 1 24.48 -2.66 3.80
N TYR A 2 25.00 -1.57 3.19
CA TYR A 2 24.17 -0.52 2.57
C TYR A 2 23.60 -0.85 1.18
N THR A 3 24.31 -1.65 0.37
CA THR A 3 23.96 -1.89 -1.04
C THR A 3 22.69 -2.73 -1.24
N HIS A 4 22.30 -3.55 -0.24
CA HIS A 4 21.10 -4.38 -0.34
C HIS A 4 19.81 -3.58 -0.10
N ARG A 5 19.85 -2.55 0.77
CA ARG A 5 18.67 -1.75 1.14
C ARG A 5 18.09 -0.96 -0.04
N LYS A 6 18.93 -0.33 -0.87
CA LYS A 6 18.46 0.54 -1.97
C LYS A 6 17.57 -0.19 -2.97
N HIS A 7 17.79 -1.49 -3.16
CA HIS A 7 16.98 -2.31 -4.06
C HIS A 7 15.63 -2.73 -3.48
N LEU A 8 15.41 -2.59 -2.17
CA LEU A 8 14.15 -2.93 -1.50
C LEU A 8 13.26 -1.70 -1.26
N LEU A 9 13.72 -0.50 -1.65
CA LEU A 9 12.97 0.76 -1.51
C LEU A 9 11.96 1.00 -2.64
N ARG A 10 11.91 0.12 -3.64
CA ARG A 10 10.93 0.14 -4.73
C ARG A 10 9.99 -1.03 -4.56
N LYS A 11 8.70 -0.84 -4.90
CA LYS A 11 7.70 -1.90 -4.94
C LYS A 11 8.22 -3.11 -5.72
N GLY A 12 8.15 -4.29 -5.10
CA GLY A 12 8.53 -5.54 -5.73
C GLY A 12 7.61 -5.91 -6.89
N VAL A 13 8.01 -6.90 -7.68
CA VAL A 13 7.22 -7.41 -8.81
C VAL A 13 6.92 -8.89 -8.56
N PHE A 14 5.64 -9.25 -8.51
CA PHE A 14 5.21 -10.61 -8.18
C PHE A 14 4.03 -11.08 -9.06
N PRO A 15 4.07 -12.31 -9.62
CA PRO A 15 3.04 -12.78 -10.55
C PRO A 15 1.86 -13.41 -9.78
N TYR A 16 1.02 -12.59 -9.14
CA TYR A 16 -0.11 -13.09 -8.35
C TYR A 16 -1.07 -13.99 -9.13
N SER A 17 -1.42 -13.60 -10.35
CA SER A 17 -2.33 -14.34 -11.23
C SER A 17 -1.84 -15.76 -11.55
N TYR A 18 -0.55 -16.03 -11.39
CA TYR A 18 0.05 -17.33 -11.69
C TYR A 18 -0.16 -18.37 -10.57
N PHE A 19 -0.33 -17.92 -9.32
CA PHE A 19 -0.46 -18.80 -8.15
C PHE A 19 -1.91 -19.22 -7.92
N ASP A 20 -2.29 -20.35 -8.52
CA ASP A 20 -3.57 -21.04 -8.28
C ASP A 20 -3.44 -22.22 -7.30
N SER A 21 -2.21 -22.57 -6.90
CA SER A 21 -1.92 -23.75 -6.09
C SER A 21 -0.60 -23.60 -5.32
N PHE A 22 -0.55 -24.20 -4.13
CA PHE A 22 0.65 -24.19 -3.29
C PHE A 22 1.83 -24.94 -3.94
N ILE A 23 1.57 -25.89 -4.84
CA ILE A 23 2.62 -26.67 -5.52
C ILE A 23 3.54 -25.75 -6.34
N LYS A 24 2.98 -24.69 -6.95
CA LYS A 24 3.76 -23.69 -7.72
C LYS A 24 4.77 -22.93 -6.86
N LEU A 25 4.57 -22.83 -5.54
CA LEU A 25 5.53 -22.20 -4.65
C LEU A 25 6.84 -22.99 -4.53
N GLU A 26 6.81 -24.29 -4.76
CA GLU A 26 7.98 -25.17 -4.72
C GLU A 26 8.79 -25.13 -6.02
N GLU A 27 8.33 -24.39 -7.04
CA GLU A 27 9.08 -24.21 -8.28
C GLU A 27 10.42 -23.52 -8.03
N LYS A 28 11.49 -24.12 -8.54
CA LYS A 28 12.88 -23.71 -8.27
C LYS A 28 13.40 -22.61 -9.21
N LYS A 29 12.53 -22.02 -10.02
CA LYS A 29 12.89 -21.03 -11.04
C LYS A 29 11.87 -19.91 -11.03
N LEU A 30 12.35 -18.70 -11.32
CA LEU A 30 11.46 -17.59 -11.64
C LEU A 30 10.74 -17.87 -12.96
N PRO A 31 9.40 -17.80 -13.01
CA PRO A 31 8.64 -18.13 -14.20
C PRO A 31 8.80 -17.06 -15.28
N SER A 32 8.34 -17.35 -16.50
CA SER A 32 8.49 -16.45 -17.65
C SER A 32 7.74 -15.13 -17.46
N LYS A 33 8.20 -14.07 -18.13
CA LYS A 33 7.56 -12.75 -18.09
C LYS A 33 6.05 -12.80 -18.40
N SER A 34 5.64 -13.72 -19.28
CA SER A 34 4.24 -13.89 -19.70
C SER A 34 3.27 -14.16 -18.55
N VAL A 35 3.74 -14.77 -17.45
CA VAL A 35 2.85 -15.09 -16.31
C VAL A 35 2.73 -13.95 -15.30
N PHE A 36 3.48 -12.86 -15.49
CA PHE A 36 3.38 -11.64 -14.70
C PHE A 36 2.26 -10.70 -15.20
N PHE A 37 1.29 -11.24 -15.94
CA PHE A 37 0.16 -10.47 -16.42
C PHE A 37 -0.77 -10.08 -15.26
N ASN A 38 -1.10 -8.79 -15.18
CA ASN A 38 -2.01 -8.28 -14.18
C ASN A 38 -3.46 -8.35 -14.72
N ASN A 39 -4.25 -9.28 -14.19
CA ASN A 39 -5.65 -9.47 -14.61
C ASN A 39 -6.54 -8.26 -14.27
N ILE A 40 -6.15 -7.42 -13.30
CA ILE A 40 -6.93 -6.26 -12.85
C ILE A 40 -6.74 -5.08 -13.80
N THR A 41 -5.49 -4.82 -14.19
CA THR A 41 -5.17 -3.72 -15.12
C THR A 41 -5.14 -4.15 -16.59
N ASN A 42 -5.25 -5.46 -16.85
CA ASN A 42 -5.14 -6.08 -18.17
C ASN A 42 -3.82 -5.73 -18.89
N GLU A 43 -2.73 -5.59 -18.12
CA GLU A 43 -1.42 -5.17 -18.61
C GLU A 43 -0.32 -6.18 -18.25
N SER A 44 0.68 -6.28 -19.13
CA SER A 44 1.92 -7.00 -18.84
C SER A 44 2.92 -6.08 -18.17
N ILE A 45 3.76 -6.63 -17.29
CA ILE A 45 4.91 -5.88 -16.76
C ILE A 45 5.88 -5.45 -17.86
N SER A 46 6.60 -4.36 -17.62
CA SER A 46 7.68 -3.90 -18.47
C SER A 46 8.88 -4.85 -18.47
N ASP A 47 9.77 -4.74 -19.47
CA ASP A 47 11.02 -5.51 -19.47
C ASP A 47 11.95 -5.11 -18.32
N GLU A 48 11.92 -3.85 -17.89
CA GLU A 48 12.70 -3.37 -16.76
C GLU A 48 12.25 -4.03 -15.46
N GLU A 49 10.94 -4.10 -15.21
CA GLU A 49 10.36 -4.77 -14.04
C GLU A 49 10.71 -6.25 -14.00
N TYR A 50 10.67 -6.94 -15.15
CA TYR A 50 11.05 -8.34 -15.21
C TYR A 50 12.56 -8.56 -14.98
N ARG A 51 13.41 -7.67 -15.52
CA ARG A 51 14.86 -7.68 -15.23
C ARG A 51 15.12 -7.44 -13.76
N PHE A 52 14.37 -6.54 -13.13
CA PHE A 52 14.45 -6.28 -11.70
C PHE A 52 14.02 -7.49 -10.87
N ALA A 53 12.91 -8.15 -11.20
CA ALA A 53 12.48 -9.40 -10.55
C ALA A 53 13.56 -10.48 -10.62
N LYS A 54 14.16 -10.69 -11.81
CA LYS A 54 15.29 -11.61 -12.00
C LYS A 54 16.51 -11.21 -11.17
N PHE A 55 16.83 -9.92 -11.13
CA PHE A 55 17.94 -9.42 -10.34
C PHE A 55 17.73 -9.71 -8.85
N ILE A 56 16.55 -9.41 -8.30
CA ILE A 56 16.21 -9.68 -6.89
C ILE A 56 16.27 -11.18 -6.59
N TYR A 57 15.60 -12.01 -7.41
CA TYR A 57 15.60 -13.47 -7.25
C TYR A 57 17.03 -14.04 -7.17
N ASN A 58 17.92 -13.60 -8.06
CA ASN A 58 19.31 -14.04 -8.08
C ASN A 58 20.14 -13.42 -6.94
N LYS A 59 19.95 -12.13 -6.65
CA LYS A 59 20.72 -11.39 -5.65
C LYS A 59 20.51 -11.94 -4.25
N PHE A 60 19.27 -12.32 -3.93
CA PHE A 60 18.90 -12.92 -2.64
C PHE A 60 18.99 -14.45 -2.66
N LYS A 61 19.48 -15.04 -3.76
CA LYS A 61 19.71 -16.48 -3.93
C LYS A 61 18.46 -17.31 -3.61
N CYS A 62 17.29 -16.85 -4.06
CA CYS A 62 16.03 -17.56 -3.89
C CYS A 62 16.15 -18.95 -4.54
N GLN A 63 15.83 -20.01 -3.79
CA GLN A 63 15.89 -21.38 -4.28
C GLN A 63 14.53 -21.86 -4.80
N SER A 64 13.46 -21.21 -4.36
CA SER A 64 12.09 -21.48 -4.76
C SER A 64 11.26 -20.20 -4.91
N LEU A 65 10.10 -20.30 -5.55
CA LEU A 65 9.12 -19.23 -5.60
C LEU A 65 8.55 -18.86 -4.23
N LYS A 66 8.54 -19.81 -3.28
CA LYS A 66 8.22 -19.55 -1.88
C LYS A 66 9.20 -18.57 -1.24
N ASP A 67 10.50 -18.73 -1.48
CA ASP A 67 11.53 -17.81 -0.97
C ASP A 67 11.35 -16.42 -1.56
N TYR A 68 11.03 -16.36 -2.86
CA TYR A 68 10.78 -15.10 -3.55
C TYR A 68 9.51 -14.40 -3.06
N LEU A 69 8.43 -15.14 -2.84
CA LEU A 69 7.18 -14.62 -2.25
C LEU A 69 7.43 -14.07 -0.85
N ARG A 70 8.15 -14.80 0.00
CA ARG A 70 8.47 -14.35 1.35
C ARG A 70 9.26 -13.05 1.32
N LEU A 71 10.30 -12.98 0.47
CA LEU A 71 11.07 -11.76 0.29
C LEU A 71 10.19 -10.59 -0.16
N TYR A 72 9.30 -10.81 -1.14
CA TYR A 72 8.37 -9.80 -1.60
C TYR A 72 7.47 -9.30 -0.44
N LEU A 73 6.85 -10.21 0.31
CA LEU A 73 5.93 -9.86 1.40
C LEU A 73 6.65 -9.12 2.52
N ASP A 74 7.83 -9.60 2.93
CA ASP A 74 8.64 -8.95 3.95
C ASP A 74 9.00 -7.52 3.52
N THR A 75 9.33 -7.30 2.25
CA THR A 75 9.62 -5.94 1.74
C THR A 75 8.40 -5.04 1.71
N ASP A 76 7.25 -5.55 1.27
CA ASP A 76 6.01 -4.79 1.19
C ASP A 76 5.54 -4.35 2.59
N VAL A 77 5.61 -5.25 3.57
CA VAL A 77 5.28 -4.98 4.98
C VAL A 77 6.23 -3.94 5.58
N VAL A 78 7.54 -4.07 5.36
CA VAL A 78 8.52 -3.12 5.89
C VAL A 78 8.33 -1.72 5.28
N LEU A 79 8.08 -1.61 3.97
CA LEU A 79 7.82 -0.33 3.31
C LEU A 79 6.53 0.31 3.83
N LEU A 80 5.46 -0.46 3.97
CA LEU A 80 4.20 0.03 4.53
C LEU A 80 4.37 0.50 5.98
N ALA A 81 5.11 -0.26 6.79
CA ALA A 81 5.40 0.12 8.17
C ALA A 81 6.19 1.44 8.24
N GLU A 82 7.23 1.61 7.43
CA GLU A 82 8.03 2.85 7.40
C GLU A 82 7.18 4.07 7.01
N VAL A 83 6.33 3.93 5.98
CA VAL A 83 5.41 5.00 5.56
C VAL A 83 4.40 5.31 6.67
N PHE A 84 3.84 4.29 7.32
CA PHE A 84 2.85 4.47 8.37
C PHE A 84 3.43 5.05 9.66
N GLU A 85 4.65 4.66 10.04
CA GLU A 85 5.37 5.24 11.18
C GLU A 85 5.62 6.73 10.97
N ASN A 86 6.07 7.12 9.77
CA ASN A 86 6.24 8.53 9.42
C ASN A 86 4.90 9.28 9.44
N PHE A 87 3.84 8.70 8.87
CA PHE A 87 2.50 9.28 8.92
C PHE A 87 1.98 9.48 10.35
N ARG A 88 2.19 8.49 11.23
CA ARG A 88 1.85 8.56 12.66
C ARG A 88 2.62 9.67 13.36
N ALA A 89 3.94 9.75 13.15
CA ALA A 89 4.77 10.80 13.72
C ALA A 89 4.31 12.20 13.29
N LEU A 90 4.03 12.40 11.99
CA LEU A 90 3.52 13.66 11.47
C LEU A 90 2.14 13.99 12.06
N SER A 91 1.22 13.03 12.10
CA SER A 91 -0.13 13.25 12.63
C SER A 91 -0.11 13.65 14.12
N MET A 92 0.75 13.01 14.90
CA MET A 92 0.95 13.38 16.30
C MET A 92 1.61 14.75 16.44
N ASN A 93 2.55 15.12 15.57
CA ASN A 93 3.22 16.42 15.63
C ASN A 93 2.31 17.58 15.22
N TYR A 94 1.48 17.41 14.18
CA TYR A 94 0.65 18.50 13.65
C TYR A 94 -0.75 18.58 14.26
N PHE A 95 -1.35 17.45 14.60
CA PHE A 95 -2.73 17.39 15.08
C PHE A 95 -2.83 16.92 16.54
N GLU A 96 -1.75 16.40 17.12
CA GLU A 96 -1.71 15.69 18.41
C GLU A 96 -2.79 14.58 18.47
N LEU A 97 -3.06 13.97 17.32
CA LEU A 97 -3.95 12.84 17.16
C LEU A 97 -3.12 11.65 16.69
N ASP A 98 -3.36 10.49 17.32
CA ASP A 98 -2.71 9.25 16.94
C ASP A 98 -3.58 8.50 15.91
N PRO A 99 -3.12 8.32 14.66
CA PRO A 99 -3.89 7.64 13.61
C PRO A 99 -4.38 6.25 13.98
N VAL A 100 -3.68 5.53 14.87
CA VAL A 100 -4.08 4.17 15.30
C VAL A 100 -5.39 4.15 16.10
N ARG A 101 -5.88 5.32 16.53
CA ARG A 101 -7.17 5.47 17.22
C ARG A 101 -8.35 5.65 16.25
N PHE A 102 -8.09 5.68 14.95
CA PHE A 102 -9.09 5.91 13.92
C PHE A 102 -9.14 4.73 12.97
N TYR A 103 -10.35 4.34 12.55
CA TYR A 103 -10.53 3.26 11.57
C TYR A 103 -10.09 3.66 10.16
N THR A 104 -10.22 4.94 9.81
CA THR A 104 -9.96 5.45 8.46
C THR A 104 -9.33 6.84 8.49
N THR A 105 -8.58 7.18 7.44
CA THR A 105 -7.96 8.50 7.29
C THR A 105 -8.99 9.64 7.27
N PRO A 106 -10.16 9.55 6.60
CA PRO A 106 -11.18 10.59 6.67
C PRO A 106 -11.68 10.86 8.10
N SER A 107 -11.81 9.84 8.95
CA SER A 107 -12.22 10.02 10.35
C SER A 107 -11.16 10.78 11.15
N LEU A 108 -9.88 10.47 10.95
CA LEU A 108 -8.78 11.25 11.51
C LEU A 108 -8.81 12.69 11.00
N THR A 109 -8.92 12.92 9.69
CA THR A 109 -8.93 14.26 9.08
C THR A 109 -10.09 15.09 9.60
N TRP A 110 -11.26 14.48 9.78
CA TRP A 110 -12.43 15.14 10.36
C TRP A 110 -12.17 15.61 11.79
N SER A 111 -11.66 14.73 12.66
CA SER A 111 -11.31 15.08 14.04
C SER A 111 -10.18 16.11 14.10
N ALA A 112 -9.18 16.02 13.23
CA ALA A 112 -8.13 17.01 13.11
C ALA A 112 -8.68 18.38 12.68
N GLY A 113 -9.61 18.40 11.72
CA GLY A 113 -10.27 19.62 11.25
C GLY A 113 -11.06 20.31 12.35
N ILE A 114 -11.93 19.60 13.06
CA ILE A 114 -12.69 20.14 14.19
C ILE A 114 -11.75 20.67 15.28
N LYS A 115 -10.72 19.90 15.64
CA LYS A 115 -9.75 20.30 16.67
C LYS A 115 -8.96 21.54 16.27
N THR A 116 -8.64 21.69 14.99
CA THR A 116 -7.86 22.84 14.48
C THR A 116 -8.72 24.10 14.39
N THR A 117 -9.99 23.98 13.97
CA THR A 117 -10.88 25.14 13.81
C THR A 117 -11.59 25.54 15.10
N ASN A 118 -11.61 24.67 16.12
CA ASN A 118 -12.39 24.83 17.35
C ASN A 118 -13.89 25.10 17.11
N VAL A 119 -14.41 24.66 15.96
CA VAL A 119 -15.83 24.80 15.62
C VAL A 119 -16.65 23.73 16.34
N THR A 120 -17.71 24.15 17.01
CA THR A 120 -18.76 23.25 17.50
C THR A 120 -19.80 23.06 16.41
N LEU A 121 -19.96 21.83 15.93
CA LEU A 121 -20.98 21.51 14.94
C LEU A 121 -22.35 21.38 15.62
N GLU A 122 -23.31 22.12 15.10
CA GLU A 122 -24.70 22.02 15.52
C GLU A 122 -25.40 20.86 14.80
N LEU A 123 -26.40 20.28 15.45
CA LEU A 123 -27.22 19.24 14.84
C LEU A 123 -28.11 19.87 13.76
N LEU A 124 -28.10 19.31 12.55
CA LEU A 124 -29.02 19.70 11.49
C LEU A 124 -30.44 19.26 11.85
N SER A 125 -31.21 20.18 12.44
CA SER A 125 -32.62 19.95 12.79
C SER A 125 -33.61 20.42 11.72
N ASP A 126 -33.14 21.21 10.76
CA ASP A 126 -33.97 21.80 9.70
C ASP A 126 -33.75 21.10 8.35
N ILE A 127 -34.84 20.76 7.67
CA ILE A 127 -34.86 20.14 6.34
C ILE A 127 -34.26 21.07 5.28
N ASP A 128 -34.43 22.38 5.40
CA ASP A 128 -33.91 23.35 4.43
C ASP A 128 -32.39 23.47 4.51
N MET A 129 -31.82 23.38 5.73
CA MET A 129 -30.36 23.32 5.91
C MET A 129 -29.75 22.05 5.31
N TYR A 130 -30.44 20.92 5.45
CA TYR A 130 -30.03 19.66 4.83
C TYR A 130 -30.03 19.75 3.30
N LEU A 131 -31.12 20.26 2.72
CA LEU A 131 -31.26 20.42 1.27
C LEU A 131 -30.23 21.41 0.70
N MET A 132 -29.94 22.50 1.41
CA MET A 132 -28.89 23.44 1.04
C MET A 132 -27.52 22.75 0.96
N LEU A 133 -27.15 21.94 1.97
CA LEU A 133 -25.89 21.21 2.00
C LEU A 133 -25.78 20.20 0.85
N GLU A 134 -26.81 19.36 0.65
CA GLU A 134 -26.86 18.38 -0.44
C GLU A 134 -26.71 19.05 -1.81
N SER A 135 -27.40 20.17 -2.05
CA SER A 135 -27.31 20.91 -3.31
C SER A 135 -25.92 21.51 -3.58
N GLY A 136 -25.12 21.68 -2.52
CA GLY A 136 -23.75 22.21 -2.58
C GLY A 136 -22.68 21.14 -2.81
N ILE A 137 -23.00 19.85 -2.64
CA ILE A 137 -22.05 18.75 -2.86
C ILE A 137 -21.75 18.65 -4.36
N ARG A 138 -20.47 18.80 -4.72
CA ARG A 138 -19.96 18.57 -6.08
C ARG A 138 -18.76 17.61 -6.01
N GLY A 139 -18.68 16.70 -6.97
CA GLY A 139 -17.58 15.73 -7.12
C GLY A 139 -16.51 16.20 -8.09
#